data_AF-A0A068Y1R6-F1
#
_entry.id   AF-A0A068Y1R6-F1
#
_cell.length_a   1.000
_cell.length_b   1.000
_cell.length_c   1.000
_cell.angle_alpha   90.00
_cell.angle_beta   90.00
_cell.angle_gamma   90.00
#
_symmetry.space_group_name_H-M   'P 1'
#
loop_
_entity.id
_entity.type
_entity.pdbx_description
1 polymer ?
#
loop_
_entity_poly.entity_id
_entity_poly.type
_entity_poly.pdbx_seq_one_letter_code
_entity_poly.pdbx_strand_id
1 'polypeptide(L)'
;MNTIAECKHSIREAYTLATCNHPNIVKFIGASANTRMAGIRCVVIERATDASLQEGKHPPSLGAKSISPSFDIYSKVNYNIWRVMLWALQLADGYNYLHSCAEPIIHRDLKSANILLSDECSTLKISDFGSLEIFKRSKEELQSVNQGSLFYMALEVQRRKT
;
A
#
# COMPACT_ATOMS: atom_id res chain seq x y z
N MET A 1 25.13 6.09 -4.56
CA MET A 1 25.49 6.08 -3.13
C MET A 1 24.20 6.31 -2.38
N ASN A 2 23.70 5.30 -1.66
CA ASN A 2 22.46 5.45 -0.90
C ASN A 2 22.72 6.37 0.30
N THR A 3 21.92 7.43 0.43
CA THR A 3 22.12 8.46 1.46
C THR A 3 21.75 7.93 2.87
N ILE A 4 22.26 8.56 3.94
CA ILE A 4 21.88 8.22 5.33
C ILE A 4 20.35 8.30 5.54
N ALA A 5 19.67 9.16 4.79
CA ALA A 5 18.22 9.30 4.81
C ALA A 5 17.50 8.03 4.29
N GLU A 6 17.99 7.43 3.20
CA GLU A 6 17.43 6.17 2.65
C GLU A 6 17.57 5.00 3.63
N CYS A 7 18.69 4.94 4.37
CA CYS A 7 18.89 3.92 5.41
C CYS A 7 17.89 4.08 6.56
N LYS A 8 17.65 5.31 7.03
CA LYS A 8 16.65 5.59 8.08
C LYS A 8 15.24 5.22 7.63
N HIS A 9 14.91 5.51 6.38
CA HIS A 9 13.61 5.22 5.81
C HIS A 9 13.33 3.71 5.72
N SER A 10 14.30 2.95 5.24
CA SER A 10 14.19 1.49 5.11
C SER A 10 14.10 0.78 6.47
N ILE A 11 14.85 1.25 7.48
CA ILE A 11 14.76 0.73 8.86
C ILE A 11 13.37 0.95 9.43
N ARG A 12 12.85 2.17 9.27
CA ARG A 12 11.54 2.56 9.76
C ARG A 12 10.43 1.74 9.12
N GLU A 13 10.46 1.58 7.80
CA GLU A 13 9.51 0.73 7.07
C GLU A 13 9.47 -0.69 7.62
N ALA A 14 10.64 -1.33 7.74
CA ALA A 14 10.74 -2.68 8.27
C ALA A 14 10.22 -2.79 9.71
N TYR A 15 10.58 -1.83 10.57
CA TYR A 15 10.11 -1.79 11.95
C TYR A 15 8.60 -1.65 12.04
N THR A 16 8.02 -0.69 11.30
CA THR A 16 6.57 -0.46 11.28
C THR A 16 5.84 -1.69 10.75
N LEU A 17 6.28 -2.27 9.64
CA LEU A 17 5.70 -3.50 9.09
C LEU A 17 5.79 -4.68 10.06
N ALA A 18 6.89 -4.81 10.80
CA ALA A 18 7.07 -5.86 11.81
C ALA A 18 6.11 -5.69 13.01
N THR A 19 5.64 -4.47 13.29
CA THR A 19 4.65 -4.20 14.35
C THR A 19 3.21 -4.33 13.89
N CYS A 20 2.95 -4.35 12.58
CA CYS A 20 1.61 -4.47 12.02
C CYS A 20 1.18 -5.94 11.96
N ASN A 21 -0.03 -6.22 12.46
CA ASN A 21 -0.67 -7.52 12.34
C ASN A 21 -2.17 -7.33 12.04
N HIS A 22 -2.52 -7.33 10.77
CA HIS A 22 -3.88 -7.13 10.29
C HIS A 22 -4.10 -7.92 8.99
N PRO A 23 -5.27 -8.55 8.76
CA PRO A 23 -5.52 -9.32 7.53
C PRO A 23 -5.36 -8.49 6.25
N ASN A 24 -5.70 -7.20 6.31
CA ASN A 24 -5.64 -6.28 5.16
C ASN A 24 -4.35 -5.45 5.05
N ILE A 25 -3.28 -5.86 5.73
CA ILE A 25 -1.94 -5.27 5.61
C ILE A 25 -0.96 -6.39 5.24
N VAL A 26 -0.02 -6.11 4.34
CA VAL A 26 1.02 -7.09 4.00
C VAL A 26 1.81 -7.50 5.24
N LYS A 27 1.88 -8.80 5.48
CA LYS A 27 2.60 -9.39 6.59
C LYS A 27 4.11 -9.30 6.37
N PHE A 28 4.80 -8.75 7.35
CA PHE A 28 6.26 -8.80 7.41
C PHE A 28 6.76 -10.22 7.65
N ILE A 29 7.76 -10.65 6.87
CA ILE A 29 8.45 -11.94 7.04
C ILE A 29 9.84 -11.73 7.64
N GLY A 30 10.57 -10.71 7.16
CA GLY A 30 11.93 -10.44 7.62
C GLY A 30 12.58 -9.27 6.90
N ALA A 31 13.81 -8.95 7.30
CA ALA A 31 14.62 -7.94 6.62
C ALA A 31 16.08 -8.40 6.53
N SER A 32 16.74 -8.07 5.43
CA SER A 32 18.17 -8.33 5.26
C SER A 32 18.97 -7.09 5.64
N ALA A 33 19.90 -7.24 6.58
CA ALA A 33 20.83 -6.18 6.94
C ALA A 33 21.84 -5.94 5.81
N ASN A 34 22.23 -4.68 5.61
CA ASN A 34 23.34 -4.34 4.76
C ASN A 34 24.65 -4.52 5.54
N THR A 35 25.52 -5.43 5.10
CA THR A 35 26.79 -5.71 5.78
C THR A 35 27.87 -4.65 5.54
N ARG A 36 27.66 -3.72 4.60
CA ARG A 36 28.63 -2.65 4.25
C ARG A 36 28.28 -1.29 4.85
N MET A 37 27.03 -1.11 5.30
CA MET A 37 26.52 0.14 5.86
C MET A 37 25.46 -0.17 6.91
N ALA A 38 25.37 0.60 7.99
CA ALA A 38 24.29 0.44 8.97
C ALA A 38 22.92 0.74 8.31
N GLY A 39 22.18 -0.30 7.91
CA GLY A 39 20.93 -0.17 7.17
C GLY A 39 20.31 -1.50 6.76
N ILE A 40 19.09 -1.43 6.21
CA ILE A 40 18.38 -2.57 5.63
C ILE A 40 18.58 -2.55 4.11
N ARG A 41 18.97 -3.69 3.54
CA ARG A 41 19.10 -3.86 2.08
C ARG A 41 17.76 -4.14 1.43
N CYS A 42 16.97 -5.02 2.03
CA CYS A 42 15.65 -5.38 1.54
C CYS A 42 14.74 -5.82 2.69
N VAL A 43 13.45 -5.60 2.47
CA VAL A 43 12.37 -6.11 3.31
C VAL A 43 11.71 -7.28 2.58
N VAL A 44 11.42 -8.35 3.30
CA VAL A 44 10.70 -9.52 2.81
C VAL A 44 9.31 -9.49 3.43
N ILE A 45 8.30 -9.46 2.57
CA ILE A 45 6.88 -9.47 2.94
C ILE A 45 6.19 -10.69 2.33
N GLU A 46 5.00 -11.01 2.83
CA GLU A 46 4.14 -11.98 2.18
C GLU A 46 3.89 -11.61 0.72
N ARG A 47 3.85 -12.63 -0.13
CA ARG A 47 3.51 -12.44 -1.54
C ARG A 47 1.99 -12.46 -1.66
N ALA A 48 1.41 -11.36 -2.11
CA ALA A 48 0.04 -11.35 -2.59
C ALA A 48 -0.04 -12.23 -3.85
N THR A 49 -0.90 -13.25 -3.83
CA THR A 49 -0.98 -14.24 -4.91
C THR A 49 -1.58 -13.67 -6.18
N ASP A 50 -2.40 -12.63 -6.03
CA ASP A 50 -3.01 -11.92 -7.14
C ASP A 50 -2.32 -10.55 -7.31
N ALA A 51 -2.49 -9.98 -8.51
CA ALA A 51 -1.84 -8.72 -8.87
C ALA A 51 -2.39 -7.52 -8.09
N SER A 52 -1.75 -6.35 -8.29
CA SER A 52 -2.29 -5.09 -7.78
C SER A 52 -3.62 -4.72 -8.46
N LEU A 53 -4.43 -3.88 -7.81
CA LEU A 53 -5.64 -3.33 -8.42
C LEU A 53 -5.36 -2.55 -9.72
N GLN A 54 -4.16 -1.97 -9.86
CA GLN A 54 -3.75 -1.27 -11.08
C GLN A 54 -3.61 -2.22 -12.28
N GLU A 55 -3.19 -3.47 -12.07
CA GLU A 55 -3.02 -4.45 -13.15
C GLU A 55 -4.35 -5.02 -13.66
N GLY A 56 -5.42 -4.91 -12.90
CA GLY A 56 -6.77 -5.29 -13.32
C GLY A 56 -7.00 -6.78 -13.60
N LYS A 57 -6.12 -7.65 -13.10
CA LYS A 57 -6.30 -9.11 -13.19
C LYS A 57 -7.38 -9.55 -12.20
N HIS A 58 -8.46 -10.11 -12.72
CA HIS A 58 -9.55 -10.70 -11.95
C HIS A 58 -9.61 -12.20 -12.27
N PRO A 59 -10.01 -13.06 -11.31
CA PRO A 59 -10.33 -14.43 -11.61
C PRO A 59 -11.40 -14.46 -12.72
N PRO A 60 -11.31 -15.39 -13.68
CA PRO A 60 -12.32 -15.50 -14.72
C PRO A 60 -13.69 -15.62 -14.07
N SER A 61 -14.59 -14.71 -14.41
CA SER A 61 -15.96 -14.71 -13.91
C SER A 61 -16.54 -16.10 -14.15
N LEU A 62 -16.97 -16.80 -13.10
CA LEU A 62 -17.74 -18.04 -13.23
C LEU A 62 -18.92 -17.75 -14.18
N GLY A 63 -18.81 -18.20 -15.43
CA GLY A 63 -19.88 -18.11 -16.44
C GLY A 63 -19.73 -17.08 -17.57
N ALA A 64 -18.68 -16.25 -17.63
CA ALA A 64 -18.51 -15.35 -18.77
C ALA A 64 -17.84 -16.08 -19.96
N LYS A 65 -18.66 -16.70 -20.81
CA LYS A 65 -18.20 -17.19 -22.13
C LYS A 65 -17.57 -16.03 -22.91
N SER A 66 -16.41 -16.29 -23.48
CA SER A 66 -15.67 -15.43 -24.41
C SER A 66 -16.60 -14.79 -25.44
N ILE A 67 -16.86 -13.49 -25.31
CA ILE A 67 -17.41 -12.67 -26.40
C ILE A 67 -16.22 -11.87 -26.96
N SER A 68 -16.10 -11.95 -28.28
CA SER A 68 -15.05 -11.44 -29.17
C SER A 68 -14.66 -9.97 -28.93
N PRO A 69 -13.44 -9.56 -29.36
CA PRO A 69 -12.85 -8.27 -29.02
C PRO A 69 -13.44 -7.15 -29.87
N SER A 70 -14.40 -6.40 -29.33
CA SER A 70 -14.77 -5.08 -29.84
C SER A 70 -13.98 -3.99 -29.12
N PHE A 71 -13.47 -3.05 -29.91
CA PHE A 71 -12.56 -1.96 -29.54
C PHE A 71 -13.30 -0.87 -28.74
N ASP A 72 -13.62 -1.16 -27.49
CA ASP A 72 -14.15 -0.16 -26.54
C ASP A 72 -13.09 0.12 -25.47
N ILE A 73 -12.57 1.35 -25.46
CA ILE A 73 -11.50 1.79 -24.54
C ILE A 73 -11.95 1.75 -23.05
N TYR A 74 -13.25 1.57 -22.80
CA TYR A 74 -13.88 1.45 -21.48
C TYR A 74 -14.42 0.04 -21.14
N SER A 75 -14.26 -0.95 -22.02
CA SER A 75 -14.92 -2.27 -21.88
C SER A 75 -14.12 -3.35 -21.14
N LYS A 76 -12.93 -3.05 -20.63
CA LYS A 76 -12.07 -4.05 -19.96
C LYS A 76 -12.00 -3.81 -18.47
N VAL A 77 -12.99 -4.39 -17.78
CA VAL A 77 -12.95 -5.10 -16.49
C VAL A 77 -14.32 -4.89 -15.82
N ASN A 78 -15.18 -5.90 -15.91
CA ASN A 78 -16.46 -5.87 -15.21
C ASN A 78 -16.24 -6.30 -13.76
N TYR A 79 -15.82 -5.35 -12.92
CA TYR A 79 -15.73 -5.62 -11.48
C TYR A 79 -17.12 -5.82 -10.92
N ASN A 80 -17.35 -6.99 -10.33
CA ASN A 80 -18.57 -7.23 -9.56
C ASN A 80 -18.66 -6.19 -8.43
N ILE A 81 -19.74 -5.41 -8.38
CA ILE A 81 -19.91 -4.32 -7.41
C ILE A 81 -19.76 -4.79 -5.95
N TRP A 82 -20.21 -6.00 -5.64
CA TRP A 82 -20.04 -6.57 -4.29
C TRP A 82 -18.58 -6.78 -3.96
N ARG A 83 -17.78 -7.17 -4.95
CA ARG A 83 -16.33 -7.32 -4.78
C ARG A 83 -15.65 -5.99 -4.53
N VAL A 84 -16.02 -4.95 -5.27
CA VAL A 84 -15.51 -3.59 -5.07
C VAL A 84 -15.87 -3.07 -3.68
N MET A 85 -17.11 -3.28 -3.24
CA MET A 85 -17.56 -2.87 -1.90
C MET A 85 -16.83 -3.64 -0.80
N LEU A 86 -16.59 -4.94 -0.99
CA LEU A 86 -15.80 -5.75 -0.06
C LEU A 86 -14.36 -5.20 0.07
N TRP A 87 -13.71 -4.89 -1.05
CA TRP A 87 -12.38 -4.28 -1.04
C TRP A 87 -12.38 -2.90 -0.38
N ALA A 88 -13.36 -2.05 -0.64
CA ALA A 88 -13.47 -0.75 0.00
C ALA A 88 -13.60 -0.87 1.53
N LEU A 89 -14.38 -1.84 2.00
CA LEU A 89 -14.52 -2.15 3.43
C LEU A 89 -13.19 -2.65 4.03
N GLN A 90 -12.53 -3.61 3.38
CA GLN A 90 -11.23 -4.13 3.81
C GLN A 90 -10.13 -3.05 3.83
N LEU A 91 -10.16 -2.14 2.86
CA LEU A 91 -9.26 -0.99 2.79
C LEU A 91 -9.51 -0.05 3.98
N ALA A 92 -10.76 0.31 4.23
CA ALA A 92 -11.14 1.16 5.35
C ALA A 92 -10.75 0.54 6.69
N ASP A 93 -10.94 -0.77 6.86
CA ASP A 93 -10.57 -1.49 8.08
C ASP A 93 -9.05 -1.51 8.30
N GLY A 94 -8.27 -1.79 7.24
CA GLY A 94 -6.81 -1.74 7.29
C GLY A 94 -6.26 -0.34 7.63
N TYR A 95 -6.85 0.73 7.07
CA TYR A 95 -6.48 2.10 7.43
C TYR A 95 -6.93 2.49 8.85
N ASN A 96 -8.10 2.03 9.28
CA ASN A 96 -8.58 2.23 10.64
C ASN A 96 -7.62 1.61 11.66
N TYR A 97 -7.13 0.39 11.41
CA TYR A 97 -6.09 -0.24 12.21
C TYR A 97 -4.83 0.64 12.30
N LEU A 98 -4.29 1.08 11.16
CA LEU A 98 -3.07 1.91 11.11
C LEU A 98 -3.22 3.23 11.88
N HIS A 99 -4.37 3.89 11.74
CA HIS A 99 -4.65 5.16 12.39
C HIS A 99 -4.98 5.02 13.88
N SER A 100 -5.41 3.84 14.32
CA SER A 100 -5.76 3.56 15.72
C SER A 100 -4.59 3.10 16.58
N CYS A 101 -3.40 2.90 15.99
CA CYS A 101 -2.17 2.63 16.74
C CYS A 101 -1.86 3.75 17.74
N ALA A 102 -1.16 3.41 18.84
CA ALA A 102 -0.78 4.37 19.88
C ALA A 102 0.00 5.57 19.32
N GLU A 103 0.89 5.31 18.36
CA GLU A 103 1.39 6.32 17.43
C GLU A 103 0.75 6.06 16.05
N PRO A 104 -0.16 6.92 15.57
CA PRO A 104 -0.86 6.68 14.30
C PRO A 104 0.10 6.57 13.12
N ILE A 105 -0.09 5.55 12.30
CA ILE A 105 0.73 5.30 11.11
C ILE A 105 0.02 5.89 9.89
N ILE A 106 0.65 6.87 9.23
CA ILE A 106 0.13 7.52 8.04
C ILE A 106 0.85 6.94 6.82
N HIS A 107 0.13 6.23 5.95
CA HIS A 107 0.73 5.56 4.78
C HIS A 107 1.32 6.53 3.74
N ARG A 108 0.62 7.64 3.48
CA ARG A 108 0.94 8.73 2.52
C ARG A 108 1.03 8.38 1.03
N ASP A 109 1.09 7.12 0.65
CA ASP A 109 1.07 6.73 -0.78
C ASP A 109 -0.05 5.73 -1.11
N LEU A 110 -1.30 6.10 -0.79
CA LEU A 110 -2.48 5.31 -1.17
C LEU A 110 -2.73 5.46 -2.67
N LYS A 111 -2.52 4.39 -3.43
CA LYS A 111 -2.81 4.29 -4.86
C LYS A 111 -3.13 2.85 -5.25
N SER A 112 -3.80 2.64 -6.38
CA SER A 112 -4.19 1.29 -6.84
C SER A 112 -3.00 0.33 -7.03
N ALA A 113 -1.80 0.85 -7.32
CA ALA A 113 -0.57 0.06 -7.38
C ALA A 113 -0.17 -0.56 -6.04
N ASN A 114 -0.51 0.11 -4.93
CA ASN A 114 -0.11 -0.25 -3.57
C ASN A 114 -1.19 -1.10 -2.87
N ILE A 115 -2.27 -1.41 -3.58
CA ILE A 115 -3.34 -2.29 -3.13
C ILE A 115 -3.20 -3.62 -3.85
N LEU A 116 -2.79 -4.65 -3.11
CA LEU A 116 -2.60 -5.99 -3.62
C LEU A 116 -3.83 -6.85 -3.35
N LEU A 117 -4.03 -7.87 -4.17
CA LEU A 117 -5.09 -8.83 -4.02
C LEU A 117 -4.52 -10.22 -3.72
N SER A 118 -5.24 -11.00 -2.93
CA SER A 118 -4.88 -12.37 -2.58
C SER A 118 -6.14 -13.22 -2.43
N ASP A 119 -5.95 -14.53 -2.34
CA ASP A 119 -7.01 -15.50 -2.14
C ASP A 119 -8.12 -15.37 -3.21
N GLU A 120 -7.74 -15.48 -4.48
CA GLU A 120 -8.67 -15.35 -5.62
C GLU A 120 -9.38 -13.99 -5.63
N CYS A 121 -8.60 -12.94 -5.38
CA CYS A 121 -9.07 -11.57 -5.27
C CYS A 121 -10.15 -11.34 -4.20
N SER A 122 -10.25 -12.19 -3.17
CA SER A 122 -11.19 -12.00 -2.05
C SER A 122 -10.59 -11.19 -0.89
N THR A 123 -9.27 -11.19 -0.77
CA THR A 123 -8.54 -10.51 0.31
C THR A 123 -7.69 -9.38 -0.26
N LEU A 124 -8.01 -8.15 0.12
CA LEU A 124 -7.20 -6.96 -0.15
C LEU A 124 -6.08 -6.81 0.87
N LYS A 125 -4.88 -6.44 0.41
CA LYS A 125 -3.72 -6.13 1.26
C LYS A 125 -3.11 -4.77 0.89
N ILE A 126 -3.01 -3.89 1.87
CA ILE A 126 -2.29 -2.61 1.78
C ILE A 126 -0.78 -2.90 1.80
N SER A 127 -0.04 -2.31 0.87
CA SER A 127 1.41 -2.53 0.68
C SER A 127 2.14 -1.22 0.39
N ASP A 128 3.47 -1.29 0.28
CA ASP A 128 4.36 -0.15 -0.01
C ASP A 128 4.31 0.96 1.05
N PHE A 129 4.85 0.62 2.21
CA PHE A 129 5.03 1.52 3.34
C PHE A 129 6.31 2.37 3.19
N GLY A 130 6.92 2.34 2.00
CA GLY A 130 8.07 3.14 1.60
C GLY A 130 7.78 4.65 1.52
N SER A 131 6.61 5.12 1.93
CA SER A 131 6.36 6.55 2.18
C SER A 131 5.76 6.81 3.56
N LEU A 132 5.75 5.84 4.48
CA LEU A 132 5.02 5.97 5.74
C LEU A 132 5.54 7.10 6.64
N GLU A 133 4.64 7.65 7.46
CA GLU A 133 4.94 8.50 8.60
C GLU A 133 4.28 7.97 9.89
N ILE A 134 4.83 8.31 11.05
CA ILE A 134 4.37 7.94 12.38
C ILE A 134 4.08 9.28 13.01
N PHE A 135 2.80 9.53 13.28
CA PHE A 135 2.33 10.81 13.76
C PHE A 135 2.62 10.93 15.26
N LYS A 136 3.60 11.76 15.63
CA LYS A 136 3.91 12.05 17.03
C LYS A 136 3.11 13.27 17.48
N ARG A 137 2.19 13.06 18.41
CA ARG A 137 1.27 14.08 18.93
C ARG A 137 1.97 15.28 19.60
N SER A 138 3.28 15.18 19.88
CA SER A 138 4.05 16.14 20.69
C SER A 138 4.94 17.12 19.90
N LYS A 139 4.84 17.19 18.58
CA LYS A 139 5.50 18.23 17.77
C LYS A 139 4.70 18.43 16.49
N GLU A 140 4.31 19.66 16.16
CA GLU A 140 3.54 20.02 14.95
C GLU A 140 4.25 19.78 13.61
N GLU A 141 5.26 18.91 13.55
CA GLU A 141 6.07 18.69 12.37
C GLU A 141 5.73 17.32 11.76
N LEU A 142 4.82 17.30 10.78
CA LEU A 142 4.94 16.35 9.67
C LEU A 142 6.23 16.75 8.94
N GLN A 143 7.35 16.12 9.27
CA GLN A 143 8.70 16.60 8.93
C GLN A 143 9.08 16.37 7.46
N SER A 144 8.33 15.57 6.69
CA SER A 144 8.64 15.30 5.27
C SER A 144 7.46 15.59 4.35
N VAL A 145 7.43 16.81 3.79
CA VAL A 145 6.38 17.29 2.87
C VAL A 145 6.51 16.68 1.46
N ASN A 146 7.56 15.91 1.17
CA ASN A 146 7.96 15.52 -0.19
C ASN A 146 7.70 14.05 -0.57
N GLN A 147 6.75 13.35 0.06
CA GLN A 147 6.43 11.95 -0.29
C GLN A 147 4.95 11.77 -0.68
N GLY A 148 4.67 10.81 -1.57
CA GLY A 148 3.35 10.46 -2.07
C GLY A 148 3.11 10.82 -3.55
N SER A 149 2.18 10.09 -4.17
CA SER A 149 1.82 10.23 -5.58
C SER A 149 0.92 11.46 -5.83
N LEU A 150 1.35 12.37 -6.71
CA LEU A 150 0.74 13.70 -6.90
C LEU A 150 -0.78 13.67 -7.03
N PHE A 151 -1.33 12.82 -7.91
CA PHE A 151 -2.77 12.76 -8.19
C PHE A 151 -3.62 12.13 -7.07
N TYR A 152 -2.99 11.48 -6.09
CA TYR A 152 -3.65 10.85 -4.95
C TYR A 152 -3.53 11.67 -3.66
N MET A 153 -2.74 12.75 -3.71
CA MET A 153 -2.41 13.57 -2.56
C MET A 153 -3.49 14.63 -2.33
N ALA A 154 -3.87 14.83 -1.06
CA ALA A 154 -4.80 15.88 -0.68
C ALA A 154 -4.21 17.29 -0.97
N LEU A 155 -5.08 18.25 -1.32
CA LEU A 155 -4.68 19.57 -1.79
C LEU A 155 -3.90 20.37 -0.73
N GLU A 156 -4.27 20.25 0.54
CA GLU A 156 -3.58 20.90 1.66
C GLU A 156 -2.16 20.38 1.86
N VAL A 157 -1.89 19.13 1.49
CA VAL A 157 -0.55 18.54 1.51
C VAL A 157 0.26 19.05 0.31
N GLN A 158 -0.36 19.13 -0.87
CA GLN A 158 0.28 19.69 -2.06
C GLN A 158 0.62 21.18 -1.90
N ARG A 159 -0.26 21.97 -1.27
CA ARG A 159 -0.07 23.43 -1.08
C ARG A 159 1.07 23.78 -0.11
N ARG A 160 1.49 22.85 0.75
CA ARG A 160 2.70 23.01 1.57
C ARG A 160 4.00 22.84 0.78
N LYS A 161 3.93 22.44 -0.51
CA LYS A 161 5.08 22.24 -1.40
C LYS A 161 5.48 23.50 -2.20
N THR A 162 4.67 24.56 -2.20
CA THR A 162 4.92 25.85 -2.87
C THR A 162 5.17 26.93 -1.85
#